data_AF-A0A7W1BVA9-F1
#
_entry.id   AF-A0A7W1BVA9-F1
#
_cell.length_a   1.000
_cell.length_b   1.000
_cell.length_c   1.000
_cell.angle_alpha   90.00
_cell.angle_beta   90.00
_cell.angle_gamma   90.00
#
_symmetry.space_group_name_H-M   'P 1'
#
loop_
_entity.id
_entity.type
_entity.pdbx_description
1 polymer ?
#
loop_
_entity_poly.entity_id
_entity_poly.type
_entity_poly.pdbx_seq_one_letter_code
_entity_poly.pdbx_strand_id
1 'polypeptide(L)'
;FPLRTGRILVASFASNIHRMQQAADVAIESGRKVTVIGRSMRKNLNIARNLGYVEIPEHEIIRPDEAAQLPAHQVLALCTGSQGEPLSALTRIAYGDHPALAVEPGDTVIISAKPVPGNELRVHDSINQLARAGAEVLHEEIATVHVSGHACQEELRTMLSLVRPRYVMPIHGEYRMLAAHAKLAREAGVPEDRIILADNGSVVELSRGGARLVDQVEAGITFVDGLRVGDVKDVALRDRRRLADDGVLIVVTTLASSDNGDIAPPELIARGFAESDELLAELRTEAERVVRELATQHVNEIKLLQEHIHDAIGQVVYDRTRRRPMILPVVIEV
;
A
#
# COMPACT_ATOMS: atom_id res chain seq x y z
N PHE A 1 -26.83 1.16 28.24
CA PHE A 1 -26.95 0.96 26.79
C PHE A 1 -27.47 -0.44 26.53
N PRO A 2 -28.39 -0.67 25.58
CA PRO A 2 -28.87 -2.01 25.27
C PRO A 2 -27.72 -2.88 24.73
N LEU A 3 -27.63 -4.12 25.19
CA LEU A 3 -26.67 -5.08 24.67
C LEU A 3 -27.04 -5.46 23.23
N ARG A 4 -26.02 -5.57 22.36
CA ARG A 4 -26.21 -6.01 20.97
C ARG A 4 -26.56 -7.50 20.94
N THR A 5 -27.45 -7.90 20.05
CA THR A 5 -27.89 -9.30 19.88
C THR A 5 -27.07 -10.09 18.86
N GLY A 6 -26.39 -9.40 17.93
CA GLY A 6 -25.45 -10.02 17.00
C GLY A 6 -24.03 -10.18 17.57
N ARG A 7 -23.13 -10.69 16.72
CA ARG A 7 -21.69 -10.72 16.97
C ARG A 7 -21.14 -9.29 16.93
N ILE A 8 -20.06 -9.08 17.66
CA ILE A 8 -19.30 -7.83 17.58
C ILE A 8 -17.95 -8.14 16.95
N LEU A 9 -17.63 -7.49 15.85
CA LEU A 9 -16.32 -7.59 15.20
C LEU A 9 -15.59 -6.27 15.42
N VAL A 10 -14.41 -6.30 16.01
CA VAL A 10 -13.58 -5.10 16.22
C VAL A 10 -12.33 -5.22 15.38
N ALA A 11 -12.26 -4.42 14.33
CA ALA A 11 -11.09 -4.31 13.48
C ALA A 11 -10.19 -3.15 13.95
N SER A 12 -8.94 -3.44 14.23
CA SER A 12 -7.96 -2.43 14.66
C SER A 12 -6.54 -2.81 14.24
N PHE A 13 -5.59 -1.88 14.43
CA PHE A 13 -4.17 -2.19 14.31
C PHE A 13 -3.76 -3.23 15.35
N ALA A 14 -3.16 -4.33 14.90
CA ALA A 14 -2.70 -5.39 15.79
C ALA A 14 -1.65 -4.92 16.82
N SER A 15 -0.97 -3.80 16.58
CA SER A 15 -0.01 -3.19 17.49
C SER A 15 -0.65 -2.35 18.59
N ASN A 16 -1.95 -2.04 18.53
CA ASN A 16 -2.63 -1.28 19.57
C ASN A 16 -3.10 -2.21 20.70
N ILE A 17 -2.17 -2.59 21.56
CA ILE A 17 -2.37 -3.54 22.65
C ILE A 17 -3.42 -3.04 23.66
N HIS A 18 -3.43 -1.74 23.98
CA HIS A 18 -4.43 -1.18 24.89
C HIS A 18 -5.85 -1.25 24.32
N ARG A 19 -6.02 -1.01 23.02
CA ARG A 19 -7.33 -1.16 22.36
C ARG A 19 -7.81 -2.61 22.38
N MET A 20 -6.88 -3.55 22.20
CA MET A 20 -7.16 -4.98 22.30
C MET A 20 -7.64 -5.37 23.70
N GLN A 21 -6.95 -4.91 24.75
CA GLN A 21 -7.36 -5.13 26.14
C GLN A 21 -8.74 -4.53 26.42
N GLN A 22 -8.96 -3.25 26.07
CA GLN A 22 -10.25 -2.57 26.28
C GLN A 22 -11.42 -3.32 25.62
N ALA A 23 -11.23 -3.81 24.38
CA ALA A 23 -12.25 -4.58 23.69
C ALA A 23 -12.49 -5.94 24.35
N ALA A 24 -11.45 -6.59 24.88
CA ALA A 24 -11.56 -7.85 25.60
C ALA A 24 -12.25 -7.68 26.98
N ASP A 25 -11.92 -6.62 27.73
CA ASP A 25 -12.55 -6.32 29.02
C ASP A 25 -14.07 -6.13 28.83
N VAL A 26 -14.45 -5.29 27.87
CA VAL A 26 -15.87 -5.06 27.56
C VAL A 26 -16.55 -6.33 27.04
N ALA A 27 -15.85 -7.19 26.29
CA ALA A 27 -16.39 -8.48 25.88
C ALA A 27 -16.74 -9.33 27.11
N ILE A 28 -15.80 -9.50 28.03
CA ILE A 28 -15.96 -10.35 29.22
C ILE A 28 -17.06 -9.79 30.14
N GLU A 29 -17.04 -8.47 30.40
CA GLU A 29 -18.06 -7.79 31.21
C GLU A 29 -19.47 -7.91 30.60
N SER A 30 -19.57 -8.03 29.26
CA SER A 30 -20.84 -8.23 28.56
C SER A 30 -21.22 -9.70 28.33
N GLY A 31 -20.47 -10.64 28.91
CA GLY A 31 -20.74 -12.08 28.80
C GLY A 31 -20.36 -12.67 27.43
N ARG A 32 -19.40 -12.06 26.73
CA ARG A 32 -18.90 -12.50 25.43
C ARG A 32 -17.52 -13.14 25.55
N LYS A 33 -17.35 -14.25 24.84
CA LYS A 33 -16.04 -14.85 24.57
C LYS A 33 -15.31 -14.06 23.48
N VAL A 34 -13.98 -13.99 23.61
CA VAL A 34 -13.11 -13.29 22.68
C VAL A 34 -12.48 -14.29 21.71
N THR A 35 -12.59 -14.02 20.42
CA THR A 35 -11.84 -14.75 19.39
C THR A 35 -10.92 -13.81 18.62
N VAL A 36 -9.74 -14.29 18.22
CA VAL A 36 -8.71 -13.47 17.59
C VAL A 36 -8.39 -13.96 16.20
N ILE A 37 -8.60 -13.08 15.22
CA ILE A 37 -8.57 -13.42 13.80
C ILE A 37 -7.52 -12.60 13.08
N GLY A 38 -6.60 -13.31 12.43
CA GLY A 38 -5.43 -12.73 11.78
C GLY A 38 -4.13 -13.14 12.47
N ARG A 39 -3.09 -13.34 11.67
CA ARG A 39 -1.77 -13.81 12.16
C ARG A 39 -1.10 -12.77 13.05
N SER A 40 -1.08 -11.50 12.60
CA SER A 40 -0.43 -10.41 13.34
C SER A 40 -1.13 -10.11 14.67
N MET A 41 -2.47 -10.15 14.71
CA MET A 41 -3.24 -9.94 15.93
C MET A 41 -2.94 -11.03 16.98
N ARG A 42 -2.96 -12.31 16.57
CA ARG A 42 -2.60 -13.43 17.47
C ARG A 42 -1.16 -13.35 17.95
N LYS A 43 -0.21 -13.04 17.05
CA LYS A 43 1.21 -12.87 17.41
C LYS A 43 1.38 -11.78 18.47
N ASN A 44 0.79 -10.61 18.25
CA ASN A 44 0.93 -9.48 19.15
C ASN A 44 0.22 -9.70 20.48
N LEU A 45 -0.96 -10.33 20.48
CA LEU A 45 -1.63 -10.74 21.71
C LEU A 45 -0.73 -11.67 22.54
N ASN A 46 -0.16 -12.70 21.93
CA ASN A 46 0.69 -13.66 22.65
C ASN A 46 1.94 -12.98 23.24
N ILE A 47 2.59 -12.09 22.47
CA ILE A 47 3.73 -11.31 22.97
C ILE A 47 3.29 -10.41 24.13
N ALA A 48 2.18 -9.71 23.99
CA ALA A 48 1.68 -8.79 25.01
C ALA A 48 1.29 -9.51 26.31
N ARG A 49 0.66 -10.70 26.22
CA ARG A 49 0.35 -11.54 27.38
C ARG A 49 1.61 -12.03 28.08
N ASN A 50 2.61 -12.50 27.32
CA ASN A 50 3.89 -12.94 27.89
C ASN A 50 4.65 -11.80 28.60
N LEU A 51 4.47 -10.56 28.15
CA LEU A 51 5.08 -9.37 28.75
C LEU A 51 4.23 -8.73 29.86
N GLY A 52 3.02 -9.23 30.12
CA GLY A 52 2.11 -8.69 31.13
C GLY A 52 1.40 -7.40 30.73
N TYR A 53 1.33 -7.05 29.44
CA TYR A 53 0.55 -5.91 28.95
C TYR A 53 -0.91 -6.23 28.68
N VAL A 54 -1.24 -7.53 28.59
CA VAL A 54 -2.60 -8.02 28.36
C VAL A 54 -2.94 -9.07 29.40
N GLU A 55 -4.05 -8.86 30.09
CA GLU A 55 -4.60 -9.74 31.11
C GLU A 55 -5.97 -10.19 30.65
N ILE A 56 -6.01 -11.33 29.96
CA ILE A 56 -7.25 -11.99 29.53
C ILE A 56 -7.20 -13.42 30.06
N PRO A 57 -8.20 -13.89 30.82
CA PRO A 57 -8.25 -15.27 31.28
C PRO A 57 -8.30 -16.25 30.10
N GLU A 58 -7.56 -17.37 30.20
CA GLU A 58 -7.43 -18.30 29.07
C GLU A 58 -8.78 -18.87 28.59
N HIS A 59 -9.70 -19.13 29.51
CA HIS A 59 -11.05 -19.64 29.23
C HIS A 59 -11.99 -18.59 28.59
N GLU A 60 -11.56 -17.32 28.51
CA GLU A 60 -12.29 -16.27 27.79
C GLU A 60 -11.85 -16.15 26.33
N ILE A 61 -10.71 -16.74 25.97
CA ILE A 61 -10.21 -16.76 24.59
C ILE A 61 -10.57 -18.08 23.92
N ILE A 62 -11.31 -18.00 22.82
CA ILE A 62 -11.77 -19.17 22.07
C ILE A 62 -11.24 -19.16 20.64
N ARG A 63 -11.10 -20.35 20.05
CA ARG A 63 -10.70 -20.47 18.64
C ARG A 63 -11.83 -20.00 17.71
N PRO A 64 -11.51 -19.55 16.48
CA PRO A 64 -12.53 -19.15 15.52
C PRO A 64 -13.58 -20.24 15.23
N ASP A 65 -13.16 -21.51 15.18
CA ASP A 65 -14.07 -22.64 14.93
C ASP A 65 -15.08 -22.84 16.08
N GLU A 66 -14.66 -22.56 17.33
CA GLU A 66 -15.53 -22.60 18.51
C GLU A 66 -16.48 -21.39 18.52
N ALA A 67 -15.98 -20.21 18.12
CA ALA A 67 -16.80 -19.00 18.01
C ALA A 67 -17.95 -19.16 17.00
N ALA A 68 -17.75 -19.94 15.94
CA ALA A 68 -18.78 -20.25 14.94
C ALA A 68 -19.95 -21.07 15.52
N GLN A 69 -19.74 -21.79 16.62
CA GLN A 69 -20.75 -22.66 17.26
C GLN A 69 -21.50 -21.96 18.40
N LEU A 70 -21.01 -20.81 18.85
CA LEU A 70 -21.66 -20.04 19.92
C LEU A 70 -22.79 -19.15 19.39
N PRO A 71 -23.80 -18.85 20.22
CA PRO A 71 -24.77 -17.82 19.92
C PRO A 71 -24.11 -16.47 19.59
N ALA A 72 -24.60 -15.77 18.57
CA ALA A 72 -24.02 -14.53 18.06
C ALA A 72 -23.73 -13.48 19.16
N HIS A 73 -24.67 -13.28 20.09
CA HIS A 73 -24.54 -12.34 21.20
C HIS A 73 -23.44 -12.69 22.22
N GLN A 74 -22.85 -13.89 22.15
CA GLN A 74 -21.78 -14.36 23.04
C GLN A 74 -20.39 -14.23 22.42
N VAL A 75 -20.26 -13.66 21.22
CA VAL A 75 -18.98 -13.60 20.50
C VAL A 75 -18.55 -12.16 20.28
N LEU A 76 -17.29 -11.87 20.61
CA LEU A 76 -16.55 -10.73 20.12
C LEU A 76 -15.31 -11.20 19.36
N ALA A 77 -15.15 -10.73 18.12
CA ALA A 77 -14.02 -11.08 17.26
C ALA A 77 -13.07 -9.89 17.09
N LEU A 78 -11.84 -10.02 17.57
CA LEU A 78 -10.75 -9.09 17.32
C LEU A 78 -10.09 -9.44 16.00
N CYS A 79 -10.16 -8.55 15.01
CA CYS A 79 -9.70 -8.83 13.65
C CYS A 79 -8.68 -7.81 13.14
N THR A 80 -7.72 -8.29 12.34
CA THR A 80 -6.91 -7.42 11.45
C THR A 80 -7.76 -6.94 10.26
N GLY A 81 -7.28 -5.93 9.53
CA GLY A 81 -7.92 -5.50 8.28
C GLY A 81 -8.62 -4.15 8.35
N SER A 82 -8.27 -3.34 9.34
CA SER A 82 -8.85 -2.01 9.51
C SER A 82 -8.47 -1.02 8.40
N GLN A 83 -7.60 -1.40 7.45
CA GLN A 83 -7.19 -0.60 6.30
C GLN A 83 -7.68 -1.19 4.95
N GLY A 84 -8.56 -2.20 4.98
CA GLY A 84 -9.09 -2.83 3.76
C GLY A 84 -8.05 -3.66 2.99
N GLU A 85 -7.04 -4.22 3.66
CA GLU A 85 -6.07 -5.08 3.00
C GLU A 85 -6.74 -6.40 2.56
N PRO A 86 -6.57 -6.88 1.32
CA PRO A 86 -7.47 -7.88 0.71
C PRO A 86 -7.42 -9.22 1.41
N LEU A 87 -6.24 -9.60 1.90
CA LEU A 87 -5.99 -10.86 2.57
C LEU A 87 -6.15 -10.77 4.10
N SER A 88 -6.59 -9.62 4.60
CA SER A 88 -6.82 -9.42 6.04
C SER A 88 -8.08 -10.14 6.52
N ALA A 89 -8.16 -10.34 7.83
CA ALA A 89 -9.30 -11.01 8.46
C ALA A 89 -10.64 -10.32 8.14
N LEU A 90 -10.75 -9.01 8.39
CA LEU A 90 -12.00 -8.28 8.19
C LEU A 90 -12.44 -8.31 6.72
N THR A 91 -11.53 -8.06 5.78
CA THR A 91 -11.87 -8.06 4.35
C THR A 91 -12.33 -9.45 3.91
N ARG A 92 -11.65 -10.53 4.30
CA ARG A 92 -12.13 -11.89 3.98
C ARG A 92 -13.49 -12.20 4.59
N ILE A 93 -13.75 -11.74 5.82
CA ILE A 93 -15.07 -11.87 6.46
C ILE A 93 -16.14 -11.08 5.69
N ALA A 94 -15.84 -9.84 5.27
CA ALA A 94 -16.76 -8.98 4.52
C ALA A 94 -17.17 -9.59 3.17
N TYR A 95 -16.24 -10.28 2.49
CA TYR A 95 -16.48 -10.95 1.21
C TYR A 95 -16.95 -12.41 1.36
N GLY A 96 -17.16 -12.91 2.58
CA GLY A 96 -17.59 -14.29 2.83
C GLY A 96 -16.54 -15.37 2.51
N ASP A 97 -15.26 -15.01 2.44
CA ASP A 97 -14.13 -15.90 2.13
C ASP A 97 -13.39 -16.40 3.40
N HIS A 98 -13.79 -15.95 4.60
CA HIS A 98 -13.17 -16.41 5.84
C HIS A 98 -13.75 -17.76 6.29
N PRO A 99 -12.92 -18.79 6.57
CA PRO A 99 -13.39 -20.17 6.73
C PRO A 99 -14.26 -20.43 7.96
N ALA A 100 -14.12 -19.62 9.01
CA ALA A 100 -14.81 -19.84 10.28
C ALA A 100 -15.92 -18.84 10.58
N LEU A 101 -15.91 -17.64 9.97
CA LEU A 101 -16.86 -16.58 10.29
C LEU A 101 -17.29 -15.86 9.02
N ALA A 102 -18.58 -15.59 8.93
CA ALA A 102 -19.18 -14.68 7.97
C ALA A 102 -19.91 -13.57 8.74
N VAL A 103 -20.27 -12.49 8.06
CA VAL A 103 -21.17 -11.47 8.62
C VAL A 103 -22.61 -11.90 8.39
N GLU A 104 -23.44 -11.74 9.42
CA GLU A 104 -24.88 -11.96 9.35
C GLU A 104 -25.67 -10.69 9.69
N PRO A 105 -26.93 -10.58 9.24
CA PRO A 105 -27.80 -9.47 9.63
C PRO A 105 -27.89 -9.31 11.15
N GLY A 106 -27.65 -8.10 11.64
CA GLY A 106 -27.65 -7.76 13.07
C GLY A 106 -26.28 -7.82 13.74
N ASP A 107 -25.24 -8.30 13.06
CA ASP A 107 -23.86 -8.14 13.51
C ASP A 107 -23.45 -6.66 13.56
N THR A 108 -22.56 -6.32 14.48
CA THR A 108 -21.98 -4.98 14.60
C THR A 108 -20.48 -5.04 14.32
N VAL A 109 -20.00 -4.23 13.39
CA VAL A 109 -18.59 -4.16 13.01
C VAL A 109 -18.04 -2.81 13.38
N ILE A 110 -17.02 -2.78 14.22
CA ILE A 110 -16.34 -1.58 14.70
C ILE A 110 -14.98 -1.50 14.01
N ILE A 111 -14.83 -0.54 13.09
CA ILE A 111 -13.55 -0.20 12.48
C ILE A 111 -12.88 0.86 13.37
N SER A 112 -12.05 0.37 14.29
CA SER A 112 -11.38 1.15 15.33
C SER A 112 -10.06 1.76 14.83
N ALA A 113 -10.08 2.32 13.61
CA ALA A 113 -8.95 2.93 12.94
C ALA A 113 -9.40 4.05 12.00
N LYS A 114 -8.49 5.00 11.76
CA LYS A 114 -8.57 5.94 10.65
C LYS A 114 -7.98 5.32 9.37
N PRO A 115 -8.61 5.47 8.19
CA PRO A 115 -7.95 5.17 6.93
C PRO A 115 -6.64 5.96 6.81
N VAL A 116 -5.54 5.26 6.60
CA VAL A 116 -4.25 5.87 6.25
C VAL A 116 -4.36 6.44 4.83
N PRO A 117 -3.80 7.63 4.54
CA PRO A 117 -3.85 8.22 3.21
C PRO A 117 -3.48 7.23 2.10
N GLY A 118 -4.37 7.04 1.13
CA GLY A 118 -4.25 6.10 0.02
C GLY A 118 -5.02 4.78 0.20
N ASN A 119 -5.55 4.49 1.39
CA ASN A 119 -6.35 3.28 1.66
C ASN A 119 -7.87 3.51 1.71
N GLU A 120 -8.32 4.76 1.55
CA GLU A 120 -9.72 5.16 1.72
C GLU A 120 -10.68 4.29 0.90
N LEU A 121 -10.41 4.13 -0.40
CA LEU A 121 -11.24 3.33 -1.30
C LEU A 121 -11.42 1.89 -0.80
N ARG A 122 -10.34 1.25 -0.35
CA ARG A 122 -10.35 -0.14 0.12
C ARG A 122 -11.16 -0.31 1.40
N VAL A 123 -11.05 0.68 2.30
CA VAL A 123 -11.83 0.71 3.53
C VAL A 123 -13.31 0.88 3.20
N HIS A 124 -13.66 1.83 2.31
CA HIS A 124 -15.04 2.03 1.89
C HIS A 124 -15.63 0.80 1.17
N ASP A 125 -14.85 0.11 0.34
CA ASP A 125 -15.29 -1.15 -0.27
C ASP A 125 -15.61 -2.22 0.78
N SER A 126 -14.76 -2.34 1.81
CA SER A 126 -15.01 -3.25 2.92
C SER A 126 -16.29 -2.85 3.69
N ILE A 127 -16.48 -1.56 3.99
CA ILE A 127 -17.69 -1.03 4.62
C ILE A 127 -18.94 -1.37 3.78
N ASN A 128 -18.87 -1.16 2.46
CA ASN A 128 -19.97 -1.44 1.55
C ASN A 128 -20.37 -2.92 1.56
N GLN A 129 -19.39 -3.84 1.58
CA GLN A 129 -19.69 -5.28 1.65
C GLN A 129 -20.28 -5.68 3.00
N LEU A 130 -19.74 -5.15 4.10
CA LEU A 130 -20.27 -5.41 5.45
C LEU A 130 -21.71 -4.90 5.60
N ALA A 131 -21.99 -3.68 5.11
CA ALA A 131 -23.34 -3.12 5.11
C ALA A 131 -24.29 -3.93 4.21
N ARG A 132 -23.82 -4.38 3.03
CA ARG A 132 -24.59 -5.26 2.14
C ARG A 132 -24.93 -6.60 2.79
N ALA A 133 -24.05 -7.13 3.64
CA ALA A 133 -24.30 -8.34 4.43
C ALA A 133 -25.26 -8.12 5.62
N GLY A 134 -25.70 -6.88 5.86
CA GLY A 134 -26.67 -6.54 6.92
C GLY A 134 -26.05 -6.20 8.27
N ALA A 135 -24.74 -5.97 8.34
CA ALA A 135 -24.11 -5.47 9.56
C ALA A 135 -24.29 -3.97 9.74
N GLU A 136 -24.38 -3.55 11.00
CA GLU A 136 -24.15 -2.16 11.39
C GLU A 136 -22.65 -1.91 11.46
N VAL A 137 -22.15 -0.94 10.71
CA VAL A 137 -20.72 -0.62 10.67
C VAL A 137 -20.48 0.71 11.37
N LEU A 138 -19.65 0.70 12.41
CA LEU A 138 -19.23 1.88 13.16
C LEU A 138 -17.77 2.22 12.82
N HIS A 139 -17.54 3.43 12.32
CA HIS A 139 -16.22 3.93 11.95
C HIS A 139 -16.05 5.38 12.43
N GLU A 140 -14.82 5.91 12.36
CA GLU A 140 -14.44 7.21 12.97
C GLU A 140 -15.34 8.39 12.56
N GLU A 141 -15.83 8.43 11.32
CA GLU A 141 -16.65 9.55 10.82
C GLU A 141 -18.03 9.63 11.49
N ILE A 142 -18.54 8.51 12.00
CA ILE A 142 -19.90 8.41 12.55
C ILE A 142 -19.92 7.96 14.02
N ALA A 143 -18.78 7.54 14.58
CA ALA A 143 -18.66 7.04 15.93
C ALA A 143 -17.28 7.31 16.54
N THR A 144 -17.24 7.50 17.86
CA THR A 144 -16.01 7.74 18.64
C THR A 144 -15.25 6.45 18.92
N VAL A 145 -14.80 5.78 17.85
CA VAL A 145 -14.16 4.44 17.90
C VAL A 145 -12.65 4.47 17.72
N HIS A 146 -12.07 5.64 17.44
CA HIS A 146 -10.64 5.80 17.20
C HIS A 146 -10.14 7.14 17.75
N VAL A 147 -8.86 7.16 18.14
CA VAL A 147 -8.08 8.35 18.45
C VAL A 147 -6.68 8.15 17.89
N SER A 148 -6.05 9.26 17.47
CA SER A 148 -4.67 9.27 16.99
C SER A 148 -3.70 8.76 18.06
N GLY A 149 -2.66 8.04 17.65
CA GLY A 149 -1.50 7.73 18.49
C GLY A 149 -0.48 8.87 18.58
N HIS A 150 -0.70 9.96 17.84
CA HIS A 150 0.16 11.14 17.80
C HIS A 150 -0.52 12.35 18.47
N ALA A 151 0.27 13.11 19.23
CA ALA A 151 -0.13 14.33 19.91
C ALA A 151 -0.67 15.40 18.95
N CYS A 152 -1.79 16.01 19.33
CA CYS A 152 -2.33 17.20 18.67
C CYS A 152 -1.62 18.47 19.14
N GLN A 153 -2.01 19.62 18.57
CA GLN A 153 -1.40 20.93 18.81
C GLN A 153 -1.22 21.28 20.29
N GLU A 154 -2.24 21.07 21.14
CA GLU A 154 -2.17 21.41 22.56
C GLU A 154 -1.25 20.48 23.35
N GLU A 155 -1.19 19.20 23.01
CA GLU A 155 -0.27 18.24 23.62
C GLU A 155 1.18 18.55 23.23
N LEU A 156 1.43 18.96 21.98
CA LEU A 156 2.73 19.45 21.53
C LEU A 156 3.13 20.75 22.25
N ARG A 157 2.21 21.70 22.42
CA ARG A 157 2.44 22.92 23.22
C ARG A 157 2.74 22.62 24.68
N THR A 158 2.04 21.64 25.26
CA THR A 158 2.28 21.16 26.62
C THR A 158 3.69 20.62 26.74
N MET A 159 4.11 19.77 25.80
CA MET A 159 5.49 19.25 25.76
C MET A 159 6.53 20.36 25.68
N LEU A 160 6.36 21.32 24.76
CA LEU A 160 7.26 22.47 24.61
C LEU A 160 7.35 23.30 25.91
N SER A 161 6.22 23.50 26.58
CA SER A 161 6.13 24.26 27.83
C SER A 161 6.78 23.55 29.01
N LEU A 162 6.71 22.22 29.05
CA LEU A 162 7.36 21.41 30.09
C LEU A 162 8.87 21.34 29.88
N VAL A 163 9.31 21.08 28.65
CA VAL A 163 10.73 20.91 28.30
C VAL A 163 11.49 22.24 28.31
N ARG A 164 10.85 23.34 27.89
CA ARG A 164 11.47 24.67 27.69
C ARG A 164 12.79 24.58 26.91
N PRO A 165 12.75 24.03 25.69
CA PRO A 165 13.96 23.71 24.94
C PRO A 165 14.73 24.97 24.53
N ARG A 166 16.08 24.90 24.57
CA ARG A 166 16.94 25.96 24.02
C ARG A 166 16.89 25.99 22.48
N TYR A 167 16.75 24.82 21.85
CA TYR A 167 16.62 24.62 20.41
C TYR A 167 15.58 23.54 20.12
N VAL A 168 14.86 23.64 19.01
CA VAL A 168 13.85 22.65 18.59
C VAL A 168 14.14 22.19 17.17
N MET A 169 14.14 20.87 16.95
CA MET A 169 14.13 20.27 15.62
C MET A 169 12.87 19.40 15.50
N PRO A 170 11.82 19.85 14.79
CA PRO A 170 10.66 19.01 14.53
C PRO A 170 11.07 17.76 13.75
N ILE A 171 10.53 16.60 14.13
CA ILE A 171 10.77 15.31 13.48
C ILE A 171 9.44 14.57 13.24
N HIS A 172 9.50 13.47 12.49
CA HIS A 172 8.39 12.54 12.25
C HIS A 172 7.16 13.20 11.60
N GLY A 173 7.33 13.73 10.38
CA GLY A 173 6.25 14.25 9.56
C GLY A 173 6.71 14.72 8.18
N GLU A 174 5.77 14.94 7.28
CA GLU A 174 6.01 15.65 6.02
C GLU A 174 6.40 17.10 6.29
N TYR A 175 7.06 17.77 5.33
CA TYR A 175 7.54 19.15 5.50
C TYR A 175 6.47 20.11 6.05
N ARG A 176 5.22 20.03 5.55
CA ARG A 176 4.09 20.83 6.06
C ARG A 176 3.81 20.63 7.55
N MET A 177 3.99 19.42 8.07
CA MET A 177 3.80 19.07 9.47
C MET A 177 4.96 19.60 10.31
N LEU A 178 6.20 19.45 9.83
CA LEU A 178 7.39 19.98 10.48
C LEU A 178 7.34 21.50 10.58
N ALA A 179 6.94 22.18 9.50
CA ALA A 179 6.75 23.63 9.48
C ALA A 179 5.64 24.09 10.44
N ALA A 180 4.53 23.34 10.53
CA ALA A 180 3.48 23.62 11.51
C ALA A 180 3.99 23.47 12.95
N HIS A 181 4.75 22.42 13.25
CA HIS A 181 5.33 22.22 14.59
C HIS A 181 6.40 23.28 14.91
N ALA A 182 7.21 23.70 13.94
CA ALA A 182 8.12 24.84 14.08
C ALA A 182 7.36 26.14 14.44
N LYS A 183 6.21 26.38 13.81
CA LYS A 183 5.34 27.51 14.17
C LYS A 183 4.86 27.41 15.63
N LEU A 184 4.48 26.22 16.10
CA LEU A 184 4.10 26.02 17.51
C LEU A 184 5.25 26.29 18.47
N ALA A 185 6.47 25.85 18.13
CA ALA A 185 7.66 26.14 18.93
C ALA A 185 7.92 27.65 19.03
N ARG A 186 7.77 28.38 17.93
CA ARG A 186 7.89 29.85 17.90
C ARG A 186 6.81 30.53 18.76
N GLU A 187 5.56 30.09 18.63
CA GLU A 187 4.44 30.58 19.46
C GLU A 187 4.66 30.29 20.96
N ALA A 188 5.33 29.18 21.29
CA ALA A 188 5.72 28.82 22.65
C ALA A 188 6.97 29.59 23.16
N GLY A 189 7.54 30.51 22.36
CA GLY A 189 8.63 31.39 22.77
C GLY A 189 10.04 30.91 22.39
N VAL A 190 10.18 29.86 21.58
CA VAL A 190 11.48 29.47 21.03
C VAL A 190 11.87 30.46 19.93
N PRO A 191 13.05 31.12 20.01
CA PRO A 191 13.51 32.02 18.95
C PRO A 191 13.64 31.31 17.60
N GLU A 192 13.32 32.00 16.51
CA GLU A 192 13.28 31.43 15.16
C GLU A 192 14.65 30.89 14.70
N ASP A 193 15.74 31.56 15.07
CA ASP A 193 17.12 31.13 14.83
C ASP A 193 17.53 29.88 15.62
N ARG A 194 16.65 29.38 16.50
CA ARG A 194 16.84 28.16 17.29
C ARG A 194 15.89 27.03 16.91
N ILE A 195 15.14 27.20 15.82
CA ILE A 195 14.27 26.17 15.27
C ILE A 195 14.91 25.65 13.98
N ILE A 196 15.24 24.35 13.97
CA ILE A 196 15.95 23.70 12.87
C ILE A 196 14.97 22.82 12.13
N LEU A 197 14.65 23.18 10.89
CA LEU A 197 13.99 22.29 9.94
C LEU A 197 15.08 21.55 9.17
N ALA A 198 15.08 20.22 9.27
CA ALA A 198 16.09 19.35 8.70
C ALA A 198 15.45 18.31 7.78
N ASP A 199 16.10 18.05 6.65
CA ASP A 199 15.75 16.95 5.74
C ASP A 199 16.55 15.68 6.09
N ASN A 200 16.09 14.53 5.59
CA ASN A 200 16.84 13.28 5.72
C ASN A 200 18.27 13.45 5.18
N GLY A 201 19.27 13.07 5.98
CA GLY A 201 20.69 13.24 5.65
C GLY A 201 21.31 14.56 6.17
N SER A 202 20.51 15.50 6.69
CA SER A 202 21.06 16.72 7.29
C SER A 202 21.85 16.41 8.57
N VAL A 203 23.04 17.00 8.72
CA VAL A 203 23.86 16.90 9.92
C VAL A 203 23.66 18.15 10.78
N VAL A 204 23.10 17.95 11.97
CA VAL A 204 22.89 19.03 12.96
C VAL A 204 23.96 18.91 14.05
N GLU A 205 24.87 19.88 14.08
CA GLU A 205 25.88 20.00 15.14
C GLU A 205 25.24 20.56 16.40
N LEU A 206 25.46 19.88 17.53
CA LEU A 206 25.11 20.37 18.86
C LEU A 206 26.38 20.72 19.63
N SER A 207 26.58 22.00 19.93
CA SER A 207 27.74 22.50 20.66
C SER A 207 27.33 23.38 21.84
N ARG A 208 28.30 23.81 22.66
CA ARG A 208 28.07 24.82 23.71
C ARG A 208 27.53 26.14 23.13
N GLY A 209 27.99 26.49 21.91
CA GLY A 209 27.58 27.68 21.18
C GLY A 209 26.14 27.64 20.69
N GLY A 210 25.60 26.46 20.42
CA GLY A 210 24.22 26.29 19.93
C GLY A 210 24.06 25.06 19.06
N ALA A 211 22.89 24.95 18.43
CA ALA A 211 22.60 23.96 17.40
C ALA A 211 22.57 24.63 16.02
N ARG A 212 23.17 23.99 15.00
CA ARG A 212 23.14 24.48 13.62
C ARG A 212 23.31 23.33 12.63
N LEU A 213 22.79 23.51 11.42
CA LEU A 213 23.06 22.59 10.31
C LEU A 213 24.48 22.85 9.79
N VAL A 214 25.29 21.80 9.67
CA VAL A 214 26.72 21.93 9.32
C VAL A 214 27.12 21.15 8.08
N ASP A 215 26.37 20.10 7.72
CA ASP A 215 26.75 19.21 6.63
C ASP A 215 25.54 18.39 6.14
N GLN A 216 25.75 17.58 5.12
CA GLN A 216 24.83 16.55 4.65
C GLN A 216 25.57 15.23 4.42
N VAL A 217 24.94 14.13 4.85
CA VAL A 217 25.38 12.77 4.54
C VAL A 217 24.49 12.16 3.47
N GLU A 218 25.02 11.18 2.74
CA GLU A 218 24.24 10.41 1.79
C GLU A 218 23.08 9.70 2.50
N ALA A 219 21.86 10.06 2.11
CA ALA A 219 20.62 9.47 2.59
C ALA A 219 19.68 9.28 1.41
N GLY A 220 18.89 8.20 1.44
CA GLY A 220 18.02 7.86 0.33
C GLY A 220 17.04 6.76 0.70
N ILE A 221 16.29 6.33 -0.31
CA ILE A 221 15.30 5.27 -0.17
C ILE A 221 15.88 4.00 -0.77
N THR A 222 15.83 2.90 -0.01
CA THR A 222 16.17 1.58 -0.50
C THR A 222 14.89 0.74 -0.58
N PHE A 223 14.54 0.32 -1.79
CA PHE A 223 13.38 -0.53 -2.01
C PHE A 223 13.68 -2.00 -1.69
N VAL A 224 12.68 -2.72 -1.19
CA VAL A 224 12.74 -4.16 -0.91
C VAL A 224 11.61 -4.84 -1.68
N ASP A 225 11.95 -5.83 -2.50
CA ASP A 225 10.99 -6.62 -3.28
C ASP A 225 11.28 -8.12 -3.09
N GLY A 226 10.42 -8.77 -2.30
CA GLY A 226 10.62 -10.15 -1.86
C GLY A 226 11.91 -10.30 -1.06
N LEU A 227 12.88 -11.03 -1.61
CA LEU A 227 14.21 -11.25 -1.01
C LEU A 227 15.27 -10.26 -1.51
N ARG A 228 14.96 -9.42 -2.50
CA ARG A 228 15.90 -8.46 -3.09
C ARG A 228 15.86 -7.14 -2.32
N VAL A 229 17.01 -6.65 -1.90
CA VAL A 229 17.20 -5.36 -1.21
C VAL A 229 18.05 -4.46 -2.10
N GLY A 230 17.57 -3.26 -2.41
CA GLY A 230 18.34 -2.23 -3.12
C GLY A 230 18.46 -2.38 -4.64
N ASP A 231 18.24 -3.57 -5.20
CA ASP A 231 18.35 -3.82 -6.65
C ASP A 231 17.15 -3.34 -7.47
N VAL A 232 16.09 -2.85 -6.83
CA VAL A 232 14.98 -2.21 -7.56
C VAL A 232 15.41 -0.79 -7.89
N LYS A 233 16.21 -0.65 -8.95
CA LYS A 233 16.58 0.65 -9.52
C LYS A 233 15.31 1.39 -9.97
N ASP A 234 15.33 2.73 -9.97
CA ASP A 234 14.25 3.58 -10.49
C ASP A 234 13.76 3.14 -11.88
N VAL A 235 14.65 2.57 -12.70
CA VAL A 235 14.33 1.99 -14.01
C VAL A 235 13.30 0.87 -13.93
N ALA A 236 13.46 -0.07 -12.99
CA ALA A 236 12.51 -1.18 -12.85
C ALA A 236 11.12 -0.72 -12.39
N LEU A 237 11.05 0.31 -11.54
CA LEU A 237 9.78 0.93 -11.13
C LEU A 237 9.14 1.72 -12.28
N ARG A 238 9.95 2.45 -13.06
CA ARG A 238 9.50 3.17 -14.26
C ARG A 238 8.92 2.21 -15.30
N ASP A 239 9.59 1.08 -15.53
CA ASP A 239 9.14 0.04 -16.45
C ASP A 239 7.83 -0.58 -15.97
N ARG A 240 7.72 -0.90 -14.67
CA ARG A 240 6.46 -1.39 -14.08
C ARG A 240 5.31 -0.39 -14.25
N ARG A 241 5.54 0.91 -14.06
CA ARG A 241 4.51 1.95 -14.29
C ARG A 241 4.05 1.99 -15.73
N ARG A 242 4.99 2.02 -16.69
CA ARG A 242 4.67 2.01 -18.12
C ARG A 242 3.87 0.76 -18.53
N LEU A 243 4.26 -0.40 -18.02
CA LEU A 243 3.55 -1.66 -18.25
C LEU A 243 2.13 -1.64 -17.66
N ALA A 244 1.94 -1.01 -16.49
CA ALA A 244 0.64 -0.92 -15.83
C ALA A 244 -0.30 0.08 -16.53
N ASP A 245 0.23 1.19 -17.04
CA ASP A 245 -0.56 2.27 -17.63
C ASP A 245 -0.92 2.00 -19.11
N ASP A 246 0.07 1.58 -19.91
CA ASP A 246 -0.06 1.48 -21.37
C ASP A 246 0.11 0.05 -21.92
N GLY A 247 0.52 -0.91 -21.09
CA GLY A 247 0.78 -2.29 -21.52
C GLY A 247 2.09 -2.46 -22.29
N VAL A 248 2.24 -3.64 -22.91
CA VAL A 248 3.41 -4.02 -23.70
C VAL A 248 3.01 -4.62 -25.04
N LEU A 249 3.80 -4.29 -26.06
CA LEU A 249 3.76 -4.85 -27.40
C LEU A 249 5.12 -5.46 -27.72
N ILE A 250 5.16 -6.78 -27.89
CA ILE A 250 6.37 -7.51 -28.28
C ILE A 250 6.27 -7.82 -29.76
N VAL A 251 7.33 -7.50 -30.51
CA VAL A 251 7.37 -7.66 -31.97
C VAL A 251 8.52 -8.62 -32.28
N VAL A 252 8.20 -9.84 -32.68
CA VAL A 252 9.18 -10.89 -32.94
C VAL A 252 9.39 -11.02 -34.44
N THR A 253 10.63 -10.95 -34.89
CA THR A 253 11.01 -11.18 -36.30
C THR A 253 12.25 -12.04 -36.38
N THR A 254 12.39 -12.79 -37.47
CA THR A 254 13.53 -13.68 -37.71
C THR A 254 14.33 -13.23 -38.93
N LEU A 255 15.64 -13.18 -38.81
CA LEU A 255 16.58 -12.96 -39.92
C LEU A 255 17.25 -14.28 -40.26
N ALA A 256 17.25 -14.66 -41.53
CA ALA A 256 17.98 -15.83 -41.99
C ALA A 256 19.44 -15.46 -42.31
N SER A 257 20.39 -16.25 -41.81
CA SER A 257 21.85 -15.99 -41.81
C SER A 257 22.55 -16.10 -43.17
N SER A 258 21.81 -16.29 -44.28
CA SER A 258 22.37 -16.47 -45.62
C SER A 258 21.97 -15.31 -46.53
N ASP A 259 22.85 -14.94 -47.46
CA ASP A 259 22.83 -13.74 -48.35
C ASP A 259 21.55 -13.50 -49.19
N ASN A 260 20.48 -14.26 -48.98
CA ASN A 260 19.19 -14.07 -49.62
C ASN A 260 18.00 -14.65 -48.82
N GLY A 261 18.10 -14.69 -47.49
CA GLY A 261 17.18 -15.44 -46.64
C GLY A 261 15.79 -14.80 -46.47
N ASP A 262 14.75 -15.60 -46.69
CA ASP A 262 13.35 -15.23 -46.46
C ASP A 262 13.14 -14.72 -45.03
N ILE A 263 12.57 -13.51 -44.91
CA ILE A 263 12.16 -12.94 -43.63
C ILE A 263 10.79 -13.50 -43.29
N ALA A 264 10.67 -14.20 -42.17
CA ALA A 264 9.36 -14.61 -41.67
C ALA A 264 8.55 -13.37 -41.27
N PRO A 265 7.23 -13.36 -41.53
CA PRO A 265 6.37 -12.23 -41.17
C PRO A 265 6.45 -11.98 -39.66
N PRO A 266 6.61 -10.72 -39.21
CA PRO A 266 6.68 -10.40 -37.79
C PRO A 266 5.45 -10.89 -37.02
N GLU A 267 5.70 -11.43 -35.83
CA GLU A 267 4.66 -11.81 -34.87
C GLU A 267 4.51 -10.72 -33.80
N LEU A 268 3.27 -10.29 -33.55
CA LEU A 268 2.96 -9.31 -32.53
C LEU A 268 2.27 -9.99 -31.35
N ILE A 269 2.81 -9.77 -30.16
CA ILE A 269 2.23 -10.25 -28.89
C ILE A 269 1.93 -9.03 -28.02
N ALA A 270 0.65 -8.75 -27.81
CA ALA A 270 0.17 -7.69 -26.94
C ALA A 270 -0.25 -8.23 -25.56
N ARG A 271 0.12 -7.52 -24.48
CA ARG A 271 -0.32 -7.81 -23.10
C ARG A 271 -0.60 -6.49 -22.37
N GLY A 272 -1.78 -6.34 -21.78
CA GLY A 272 -2.21 -5.08 -21.15
C GLY A 272 -2.50 -3.94 -22.15
N PHE A 273 -2.08 -4.09 -23.41
CA PHE A 273 -2.42 -3.23 -24.53
C PHE A 273 -3.66 -3.81 -25.23
N ALA A 274 -4.84 -3.33 -24.83
CA ALA A 274 -6.13 -3.78 -25.35
C ALA A 274 -6.62 -2.82 -26.45
N GLU A 275 -6.27 -3.14 -27.70
CA GLU A 275 -6.68 -2.38 -28.88
C GLU A 275 -7.38 -3.29 -29.90
N SER A 276 -7.98 -2.71 -30.95
CA SER A 276 -8.74 -3.46 -31.95
C SER A 276 -7.85 -4.41 -32.78
N ASP A 277 -8.43 -5.53 -33.24
CA ASP A 277 -7.76 -6.46 -34.15
C ASP A 277 -7.28 -5.77 -35.44
N GLU A 278 -7.99 -4.72 -35.87
CA GLU A 278 -7.63 -3.87 -37.01
C GLU A 278 -6.32 -3.12 -36.76
N LEU A 279 -6.15 -2.51 -35.58
CA LEU A 279 -4.91 -1.83 -35.23
C LEU A 279 -3.76 -2.84 -35.12
N LEU A 280 -3.99 -4.00 -34.51
CA LEU A 280 -2.97 -5.05 -34.43
C LEU A 280 -2.54 -5.56 -35.82
N ALA A 281 -3.46 -5.64 -36.77
CA ALA A 281 -3.15 -5.96 -38.16
C ALA A 281 -2.38 -4.83 -38.88
N GLU A 282 -2.75 -3.57 -38.63
CA GLU A 282 -2.01 -2.38 -39.14
C GLU A 282 -0.56 -2.39 -38.62
N LEU A 283 -0.36 -2.61 -37.32
CA LEU A 283 0.97 -2.66 -36.71
C LEU A 283 1.80 -3.83 -37.23
N ARG A 284 1.19 -5.00 -37.49
CA ARG A 284 1.88 -6.13 -38.11
C ARG A 284 2.33 -5.80 -39.53
N THR A 285 1.44 -5.18 -40.30
CA THR A 285 1.74 -4.76 -41.68
C THR A 285 2.86 -3.73 -41.71
N GLU A 286 2.85 -2.78 -40.76
CA GLU A 286 3.91 -1.78 -40.64
C GLU A 286 5.25 -2.40 -40.22
N ALA A 287 5.24 -3.31 -39.25
CA ALA A 287 6.45 -4.06 -38.87
C ALA A 287 7.04 -4.82 -40.05
N GLU A 288 6.19 -5.49 -40.84
CA GLU A 288 6.60 -6.22 -42.03
C GLU A 288 7.18 -5.30 -43.10
N ARG A 289 6.55 -4.14 -43.33
CA ARG A 289 7.02 -3.10 -44.26
C ARG A 289 8.43 -2.64 -43.89
N VAL A 290 8.65 -2.29 -42.62
CA VAL A 290 9.94 -1.80 -42.10
C VAL A 290 11.02 -2.86 -42.24
N VAL A 291 10.73 -4.11 -41.87
CA VAL A 291 11.72 -5.20 -41.96
C VAL A 291 12.10 -5.49 -43.41
N ARG A 292 11.13 -5.52 -44.34
CA ARG A 292 11.40 -5.72 -45.78
C ARG A 292 12.23 -4.56 -46.35
N GLU A 293 11.91 -3.32 -46.00
CA GLU A 293 12.67 -2.14 -46.43
C GLU A 293 14.14 -2.22 -45.99
N LEU A 294 14.38 -2.50 -44.72
CA LEU A 294 15.74 -2.62 -44.16
C LEU A 294 16.53 -3.78 -44.78
N ALA A 295 15.88 -4.90 -45.07
CA ALA A 295 16.52 -6.01 -45.76
C ALA A 295 16.95 -5.66 -47.19
N THR A 296 16.12 -4.93 -47.96
CA THR A 296 16.53 -4.45 -49.29
C THR A 296 17.72 -3.48 -49.24
N GLN A 297 17.86 -2.75 -48.14
CA GLN A 297 18.99 -1.87 -47.87
C GLN A 297 20.21 -2.61 -47.31
N HIS A 298 20.15 -3.94 -47.19
CA HIS A 298 21.21 -4.80 -46.63
C HIS A 298 21.59 -4.41 -45.17
N VAL A 299 20.61 -3.92 -44.41
CA VAL A 299 20.78 -3.61 -42.98
C VAL A 299 20.63 -4.88 -42.17
N ASN A 300 21.76 -5.45 -41.75
CA ASN A 300 21.80 -6.71 -40.99
C ASN A 300 22.14 -6.50 -39.50
N GLU A 301 22.38 -5.25 -39.08
CA GLU A 301 22.68 -4.95 -37.68
C GLU A 301 21.41 -5.05 -36.82
N ILE A 302 21.38 -6.05 -35.93
CA ILE A 302 20.23 -6.36 -35.06
C ILE A 302 19.73 -5.13 -34.29
N LYS A 303 20.63 -4.33 -33.72
CA LYS A 303 20.25 -3.13 -32.95
C LYS A 303 19.54 -2.10 -33.81
N LEU A 304 20.03 -1.88 -35.02
CA LEU A 304 19.45 -0.91 -35.94
C LEU A 304 18.05 -1.37 -36.39
N LEU A 305 17.89 -2.67 -36.69
CA LEU A 305 16.59 -3.27 -36.97
C LEU A 305 15.61 -3.10 -35.81
N GLN A 306 16.05 -3.35 -34.58
CA GLN A 306 15.26 -3.13 -33.37
C GLN A 306 14.80 -1.67 -33.25
N GLU A 307 15.70 -0.70 -33.42
CA GLU A 307 15.39 0.73 -33.33
C GLU A 307 14.36 1.17 -34.38
N HIS A 308 14.53 0.77 -35.64
CA HIS A 308 13.59 1.12 -36.71
C HIS A 308 12.21 0.50 -36.50
N ILE A 309 12.14 -0.77 -36.09
CA ILE A 309 10.88 -1.45 -35.77
C ILE A 309 10.18 -0.75 -34.60
N HIS A 310 10.93 -0.42 -33.54
CA HIS A 310 10.41 0.29 -32.39
C HIS A 310 9.79 1.64 -32.78
N ASP A 311 10.51 2.45 -33.55
CA ASP A 311 10.08 3.82 -33.86
C ASP A 311 8.88 3.85 -34.82
N ALA A 312 8.88 2.99 -35.84
CA ALA A 312 7.76 2.92 -36.78
C ALA A 312 6.45 2.48 -36.10
N ILE A 313 6.53 1.41 -35.31
CA ILE A 313 5.38 0.91 -34.55
C ILE A 313 4.96 1.94 -33.49
N GLY A 314 5.92 2.56 -32.81
CA GLY A 314 5.66 3.61 -31.82
C GLY A 314 4.90 4.79 -32.41
N GLN A 315 5.25 5.21 -33.62
CA GLN A 315 4.56 6.28 -34.32
C GLN A 315 3.11 5.91 -34.66
N VAL A 316 2.88 4.73 -35.25
CA VAL A 316 1.52 4.28 -35.59
C VAL A 316 0.65 4.15 -34.34
N VAL A 317 1.17 3.55 -33.27
CA VAL A 317 0.44 3.43 -32.00
C VAL A 317 0.10 4.81 -31.45
N TYR A 318 1.05 5.74 -31.42
CA TYR A 318 0.80 7.08 -30.89
C TYR A 318 -0.20 7.88 -31.73
N ASP A 319 -0.16 7.75 -33.06
CA ASP A 319 -1.10 8.46 -33.93
C ASP A 319 -2.53 7.94 -33.81
N ARG A 320 -2.70 6.64 -33.58
CA ARG A 320 -4.00 5.99 -33.45
C ARG A 320 -4.59 6.10 -32.04
N THR A 321 -3.76 5.94 -31.01
CA THR A 321 -4.23 5.76 -29.63
C THR A 321 -3.85 6.91 -28.70
N ARG A 322 -2.88 7.75 -29.09
CA ARG A 322 -2.21 8.75 -28.23
C ARG A 322 -1.54 8.16 -26.99
N ARG A 323 -1.32 6.84 -26.97
CA ARG A 323 -0.60 6.10 -25.92
C ARG A 323 0.81 5.77 -26.36
N ARG A 324 1.65 5.37 -25.39
CA ARG A 324 3.04 4.96 -25.63
C ARG A 324 3.34 3.67 -24.86
N PRO A 325 2.79 2.52 -25.30
CA PRO A 325 3.10 1.24 -24.69
C PRO A 325 4.60 0.95 -24.75
N MET A 326 5.04 0.06 -23.88
CA MET A 326 6.39 -0.48 -24.01
C MET A 326 6.46 -1.35 -25.27
N ILE A 327 7.26 -0.95 -26.26
CA ILE A 327 7.47 -1.71 -27.49
C ILE A 327 8.80 -2.45 -27.37
N LEU A 328 8.77 -3.77 -27.50
CA LEU A 328 9.95 -4.62 -27.39
C LEU A 328 10.17 -5.40 -28.71
N PRO A 329 11.01 -4.89 -29.62
CA PRO A 329 11.40 -5.62 -30.81
C PRO A 329 12.42 -6.72 -30.48
N VAL A 330 12.09 -7.95 -30.83
CA VAL A 330 12.93 -9.13 -30.65
C VAL A 330 13.28 -9.66 -32.03
N VAL A 331 14.55 -9.55 -32.40
CA VAL A 331 15.08 -10.03 -33.67
C VAL A 331 15.89 -11.29 -33.38
N ILE A 332 15.55 -12.40 -34.04
CA ILE A 332 16.20 -13.70 -33.86
C ILE A 332 16.93 -14.04 -35.16
N GLU A 333 18.24 -14.28 -35.08
CA GLU A 333 19.02 -14.79 -36.21
C GLU A 333 18.89 -16.32 -36.27
N VAL A 334 18.57 -16.85 -37.45
CA VAL A 334 18.28 -18.27 -37.71
C VAL A 334 19.10 -18.78 -38.89
#